data_AF-A0A3Q9EB05-F1
#
_entry.id   AF-A0A3Q9EB05-F1
#
_cell.length_a   1.000
_cell.length_b   1.000
_cell.length_c   1.000
_cell.angle_alpha   90.00
_cell.angle_beta   90.00
_cell.angle_gamma   90.00
#
_symmetry.space_group_name_H-M   'P 1'
#
loop_
_entity.id
_entity.type
_entity.pdbx_description
1 polymer ?
#
loop_
_entity_poly.entity_id
_entity_poly.type
_entity_poly.pdbx_seq_one_letter_code
_entity_poly.pdbx_strand_id
1 'polypeptide(L)'
;MVVGDIATGTEVLVIGAGPGGYVAAIRAAQKGLDTTLVEKDAYGGACLNRGCIPSKALITGSGLAHEAGNAEHMGIHADPAVDMGKMAEWKDGIVDRLTGGVEKLCKANGVNLIDGTASFVDDHTVRVAHGGEGQGSESIEFEHAIVATGSRPIQIPGFDFAADHVWSSADALDADSVPDRLGIVGGGYIGMELATTYAKLGADVTVVEMLDDILDPYEDDVTRLVRTRAEELGVEFNFGEGASEWSEGADGGYRLHTETEEGEESTYGVDKILVAVGRQPVTDGLDLAEAGVETDDRGFIETDDRTRTAVDHIHAVGDVAGDPMLAHAASKEGIVAAEVIAGEPAALDQQAIPAAVFTDPEIGTVGMTEEAADDAGFNPVVGEMPFNSSGRAMTTGHTEGFARIVADDETGFVLGAQIVGPEASELIAEVALAIEMGATLEDVSGTVHTHPTLAEAVMEAAENARGQAIHTLNR
;
A
#
# COMPACT_ATOMS: atom_id res chain seq x y z
N MET A 1 47.75 2.81 6.80
CA MET A 1 47.41 1.80 5.79
C MET A 1 46.44 2.46 4.85
N VAL A 2 46.78 2.60 3.58
CA VAL A 2 45.82 2.99 2.55
C VAL A 2 44.98 1.73 2.34
N VAL A 3 43.75 1.72 2.84
CA VAL A 3 42.77 0.71 2.47
C VAL A 3 42.42 1.06 1.03
N GLY A 4 42.95 0.30 0.07
CA GLY A 4 42.62 0.50 -1.34
C GLY A 4 41.20 0.01 -1.58
N ASP A 5 40.37 0.81 -2.23
CA ASP A 5 39.09 0.38 -2.79
C ASP A 5 39.35 -0.84 -3.68
N ILE A 6 38.70 -1.96 -3.38
CA ILE A 6 38.65 -3.11 -4.27
C ILE A 6 37.38 -2.93 -5.10
N ALA A 7 37.52 -2.60 -6.37
CA ALA A 7 36.39 -2.58 -7.29
C ALA A 7 35.97 -4.02 -7.60
N THR A 8 34.71 -4.35 -7.32
CA THR A 8 34.06 -5.59 -7.78
C THR A 8 33.08 -5.23 -8.90
N GLY A 9 32.87 -6.11 -9.88
CA GLY A 9 31.98 -5.87 -11.01
C GLY A 9 30.75 -6.77 -10.96
N THR A 10 29.62 -6.31 -11.48
CA THR A 10 28.35 -7.08 -11.60
C THR A 10 27.65 -6.74 -12.92
N GLU A 11 26.90 -7.66 -13.51
CA GLU A 11 26.07 -7.33 -14.69
C GLU A 11 24.88 -6.44 -14.27
N VAL A 12 24.20 -6.78 -13.17
CA VAL A 12 23.05 -6.02 -12.66
C VAL A 12 23.24 -5.64 -11.20
N LEU A 13 23.31 -4.34 -10.94
CA LEU A 13 23.23 -3.78 -9.59
C LEU A 13 21.78 -3.42 -9.26
N VAL A 14 21.26 -3.88 -8.13
CA VAL A 14 19.96 -3.46 -7.59
C VAL A 14 20.19 -2.71 -6.28
N ILE A 15 19.62 -1.51 -6.16
CA ILE A 15 19.75 -0.66 -4.97
C ILE A 15 18.40 -0.63 -4.24
N GLY A 16 18.35 -1.25 -3.06
CA GLY A 16 17.16 -1.41 -2.23
C GLY A 16 16.50 -2.77 -2.42
N ALA A 17 16.15 -3.43 -1.32
CA ALA A 17 15.55 -4.76 -1.28
C ALA A 17 14.07 -4.72 -0.87
N GLY A 18 13.35 -3.67 -1.24
CA GLY A 18 11.88 -3.63 -1.21
C GLY A 18 11.23 -4.51 -2.29
N PRO A 19 9.88 -4.55 -2.37
CA PRO A 19 9.16 -5.38 -3.35
C PRO A 19 9.66 -5.24 -4.78
N GLY A 20 9.93 -4.03 -5.27
CA GLY A 20 10.52 -3.85 -6.60
C GLY A 20 11.93 -4.40 -6.72
N GLY A 21 12.79 -4.13 -5.75
CA GLY A 21 14.21 -4.49 -5.81
C GLY A 21 14.49 -5.97 -5.62
N TYR A 22 14.00 -6.62 -4.56
CA TYR A 22 14.31 -8.04 -4.35
C TYR A 22 13.68 -8.92 -5.45
N VAL A 23 12.51 -8.54 -5.96
CA VAL A 23 11.86 -9.25 -7.08
C VAL A 23 12.67 -9.06 -8.36
N ALA A 24 13.13 -7.85 -8.66
CA ALA A 24 14.02 -7.59 -9.79
C ALA A 24 15.31 -8.41 -9.69
N ALA A 25 15.95 -8.42 -8.52
CA ALA A 25 17.20 -9.15 -8.30
C ALA A 25 17.03 -10.66 -8.51
N ILE A 26 15.95 -11.25 -7.97
CA ILE A 26 15.62 -12.66 -8.18
C ILE A 26 15.34 -12.93 -9.66
N ARG A 27 14.55 -12.08 -10.33
CA ARG A 27 14.24 -12.27 -11.76
C ARG A 27 15.48 -12.16 -12.64
N ALA A 28 16.36 -11.19 -12.40
CA ALA A 28 17.61 -11.02 -13.13
C ALA A 28 18.51 -12.26 -13.00
N ALA A 29 18.68 -12.77 -11.77
CA ALA A 29 19.42 -14.00 -11.53
C ALA A 29 18.78 -15.23 -12.20
N GLN A 30 17.44 -15.32 -12.24
CA GLN A 30 16.71 -16.36 -12.98
C GLN A 30 16.92 -16.30 -14.49
N LYS A 31 17.21 -15.12 -15.04
CA LYS A 31 17.60 -14.92 -16.45
C LYS A 31 19.09 -15.19 -16.70
N GLY A 32 19.84 -15.54 -15.65
CA GLY A 32 21.25 -15.92 -15.74
C GLY A 32 22.22 -14.76 -15.64
N LEU A 33 21.78 -13.59 -15.18
CA LEU A 33 22.61 -12.40 -15.01
C LEU A 33 23.28 -12.39 -13.64
N ASP A 34 24.57 -12.02 -13.61
CA ASP A 34 25.33 -11.79 -12.38
C ASP A 34 24.78 -10.56 -11.65
N THR A 35 24.08 -10.81 -10.56
CA THR A 35 23.25 -9.81 -9.89
C THR A 35 23.72 -9.54 -8.48
N THR A 36 23.97 -8.27 -8.17
CA THR A 36 24.28 -7.78 -6.84
C THR A 36 23.13 -6.90 -6.31
N LEU A 37 22.66 -7.19 -5.10
CA LEU A 37 21.62 -6.41 -4.41
C LEU A 37 22.23 -5.75 -3.17
N VAL A 38 22.13 -4.42 -3.11
CA VAL A 38 22.58 -3.61 -1.97
C VAL A 38 21.38 -3.17 -1.15
N GLU A 39 21.39 -3.45 0.15
CA GLU A 39 20.37 -3.02 1.11
C GLU A 39 21.04 -2.51 2.39
N LYS A 40 20.54 -1.41 2.94
CA LYS A 40 21.10 -0.78 4.16
C LYS A 40 20.38 -1.18 5.44
N ASP A 41 19.14 -1.66 5.32
CA ASP A 41 18.25 -2.06 6.40
C ASP A 41 17.85 -3.55 6.25
N ALA A 42 16.62 -3.91 6.64
CA ALA A 42 16.09 -5.27 6.49
C ALA A 42 15.51 -5.51 5.08
N TYR A 43 15.73 -6.72 4.56
CA TYR A 43 15.13 -7.19 3.30
C TYR A 43 13.60 -7.11 3.33
N GLY A 44 12.98 -6.93 2.16
CA GLY A 44 11.54 -6.76 2.02
C GLY A 44 11.07 -5.31 2.10
N GLY A 45 11.98 -4.38 2.44
CA GLY A 45 11.74 -2.93 2.43
C GLY A 45 10.57 -2.50 3.33
N ALA A 46 9.96 -1.36 3.00
CA ALA A 46 8.88 -0.80 3.81
C ALA A 46 7.67 -1.75 3.94
N CYS A 47 7.27 -2.43 2.85
CA CYS A 47 6.07 -3.24 2.84
C CYS A 47 6.11 -4.43 3.81
N LEU A 48 7.23 -5.15 3.88
CA LEU A 48 7.37 -6.29 4.81
C LEU A 48 7.67 -5.85 6.25
N ASN A 49 8.47 -4.80 6.42
CA ASN A 49 8.99 -4.44 7.75
C ASN A 49 8.12 -3.45 8.52
N ARG A 50 7.50 -2.48 7.83
CA ARG A 50 6.87 -1.30 8.46
C ARG A 50 5.70 -0.73 7.65
N GLY A 51 4.98 -1.60 6.96
CA GLY A 51 3.90 -1.25 6.03
C GLY A 51 2.89 -2.38 5.93
N CYS A 52 2.70 -2.93 4.73
CA CYS A 52 1.68 -3.91 4.38
C CYS A 52 1.54 -5.05 5.41
N ILE A 53 2.62 -5.80 5.66
CA ILE A 53 2.56 -7.00 6.50
C ILE A 53 2.20 -6.66 7.96
N PRO A 54 2.94 -5.77 8.64
CA PRO A 54 2.61 -5.43 10.02
C PRO A 54 1.23 -4.78 10.17
N SER A 55 0.82 -3.91 9.24
CA SER A 55 -0.52 -3.31 9.33
C SER A 55 -1.62 -4.35 9.18
N LYS A 56 -1.50 -5.28 8.22
CA LYS A 56 -2.52 -6.33 8.00
C LYS A 56 -2.57 -7.32 9.15
N ALA A 57 -1.44 -7.59 9.81
CA ALA A 57 -1.42 -8.39 11.03
C ALA A 57 -2.19 -7.69 12.17
N LEU A 58 -1.97 -6.39 12.40
CA LEU A 58 -2.70 -5.63 13.44
C LEU A 58 -4.19 -5.46 13.10
N ILE A 59 -4.54 -5.21 11.84
CA ILE A 59 -5.94 -5.18 11.38
C ILE A 59 -6.62 -6.52 11.68
N THR A 60 -5.97 -7.64 11.36
CA THR A 60 -6.48 -8.98 11.65
C THR A 60 -6.65 -9.22 13.16
N GLY A 61 -5.63 -8.89 13.96
CA GLY A 61 -5.65 -9.10 15.41
C GLY A 61 -6.71 -8.25 16.12
N SER A 62 -6.79 -6.97 15.78
CA SER A 62 -7.79 -6.04 16.32
C SER A 62 -9.22 -6.38 15.86
N GLY A 63 -9.39 -6.77 14.59
CA GLY A 63 -10.65 -7.25 14.03
C GLY A 63 -11.18 -8.47 14.78
N LEU A 64 -10.34 -9.48 14.98
CA LEU A 64 -10.73 -10.70 15.71
C LEU A 64 -11.16 -10.41 17.16
N ALA A 65 -10.44 -9.52 17.86
CA ALA A 65 -10.80 -9.12 19.22
C ALA A 65 -12.15 -8.38 19.23
N HIS A 66 -12.34 -7.44 18.30
CA HIS A 66 -13.59 -6.69 18.16
C HIS A 66 -14.78 -7.61 17.85
N GLU A 67 -14.65 -8.53 16.89
CA GLU A 67 -15.71 -9.48 16.53
C GLU A 67 -16.07 -10.39 17.70
N ALA A 68 -15.08 -10.96 18.39
CA ALA A 68 -15.32 -11.85 19.52
C ALA A 68 -16.08 -11.13 20.66
N GLY A 69 -15.77 -9.85 20.91
CA GLY A 69 -16.48 -9.03 21.90
C GLY A 69 -17.91 -8.64 21.50
N ASN A 70 -18.23 -8.67 20.20
CA ASN A 70 -19.52 -8.22 19.67
C ASN A 70 -20.40 -9.38 19.12
N ALA A 71 -20.00 -10.63 19.34
CA ALA A 71 -20.66 -11.83 18.81
C ALA A 71 -21.85 -12.34 19.65
N GLU A 72 -22.36 -11.56 20.62
CA GLU A 72 -23.46 -11.99 21.50
C GLU A 72 -24.75 -12.32 20.73
N HIS A 73 -25.00 -11.60 19.63
CA HIS A 73 -26.13 -11.85 18.73
C HIS A 73 -26.06 -13.24 18.07
N MET A 74 -24.86 -13.82 17.94
CA MET A 74 -24.62 -15.20 17.49
C MET A 74 -24.64 -16.22 18.65
N GLY A 75 -24.88 -15.76 19.89
CA GLY A 75 -24.83 -16.59 21.10
C GLY A 75 -23.42 -16.84 21.64
N ILE A 76 -22.42 -16.08 21.18
CA ILE A 76 -21.04 -16.15 21.67
C ILE A 76 -20.84 -15.02 22.68
N HIS A 77 -20.57 -15.37 23.93
CA HIS A 77 -20.27 -14.40 24.98
C HIS A 77 -18.77 -14.46 25.29
N ALA A 78 -18.03 -13.40 24.96
CA ALA A 78 -16.63 -13.26 25.26
C ALA A 78 -16.32 -11.81 25.66
N ASP A 79 -15.29 -11.64 26.48
CA ASP A 79 -14.71 -10.34 26.86
C ASP A 79 -13.21 -10.40 26.57
N PRO A 80 -12.80 -10.16 25.31
CA PRO A 80 -11.41 -10.33 24.90
C PRO A 80 -10.50 -9.29 25.55
N ALA A 81 -9.49 -9.75 26.29
CA ALA A 81 -8.41 -8.89 26.77
C ALA A 81 -7.26 -8.89 25.76
N VAL A 82 -6.99 -7.73 25.15
CA VAL A 82 -5.88 -7.57 24.20
C VAL A 82 -4.58 -7.25 24.94
N ASP A 83 -3.56 -8.06 24.70
CA ASP A 83 -2.18 -7.86 25.17
C ASP A 83 -1.37 -7.32 23.99
N MET A 84 -1.22 -5.98 23.92
CA MET A 84 -0.60 -5.30 22.77
C MET A 84 0.84 -5.76 22.56
N GLY A 85 1.61 -5.95 23.63
CA GLY A 85 2.97 -6.47 23.54
C GLY A 85 3.04 -7.85 22.87
N LYS A 86 2.14 -8.78 23.22
CA LYS A 86 2.08 -10.08 22.52
C LYS A 86 1.56 -10.00 21.09
N MET A 87 0.66 -9.07 20.80
CA MET A 87 0.21 -8.83 19.43
C MET A 87 1.36 -8.32 18.56
N ALA A 88 2.17 -7.40 19.09
CA ALA A 88 3.40 -6.92 18.46
C ALA A 88 4.41 -8.07 18.28
N GLU A 89 4.69 -8.89 19.31
CA GLU A 89 5.58 -10.05 19.20
C GLU A 89 5.12 -11.05 18.11
N TRP A 90 3.80 -11.29 17.99
CA TRP A 90 3.25 -12.16 16.96
C TRP A 90 3.40 -11.57 15.55
N LYS A 91 3.09 -10.27 15.39
CA LYS A 91 3.33 -9.49 14.16
C LYS A 91 4.81 -9.58 13.75
N ASP A 92 5.72 -9.31 14.67
CA ASP A 92 7.17 -9.32 14.42
C ASP A 92 7.66 -10.72 14.02
N GLY A 93 7.11 -11.77 14.62
CA GLY A 93 7.39 -13.14 14.19
C GLY A 93 6.95 -13.45 12.75
N ILE A 94 5.91 -12.79 12.24
CA ILE A 94 5.51 -12.87 10.82
C ILE A 94 6.50 -12.10 9.95
N VAL A 95 6.86 -10.87 10.35
CA VAL A 95 7.84 -10.03 9.66
C VAL A 95 9.17 -10.76 9.52
N ASP A 96 9.76 -11.21 10.64
CA ASP A 96 11.03 -11.96 10.67
C ASP A 96 11.04 -13.17 9.74
N ARG A 97 9.91 -13.90 9.70
CA ARG A 97 9.79 -15.08 8.85
C ARG A 97 9.80 -14.70 7.37
N LEU A 98 9.11 -13.63 7.00
CA LEU A 98 9.00 -13.19 5.60
C LEU A 98 10.30 -12.54 5.13
N THR A 99 10.89 -11.65 5.92
CA THR A 99 12.16 -10.97 5.60
C THR A 99 13.32 -11.97 5.50
N GLY A 100 13.43 -12.90 6.45
CA GLY A 100 14.37 -14.01 6.38
C GLY A 100 14.06 -15.01 5.25
N GLY A 101 12.81 -15.03 4.76
CA GLY A 101 12.41 -15.75 3.55
C GLY A 101 12.95 -15.10 2.28
N VAL A 102 12.83 -13.78 2.16
CA VAL A 102 13.38 -12.99 1.04
C VAL A 102 14.89 -13.19 0.94
N GLU A 103 15.63 -13.03 2.05
CA GLU A 103 17.08 -13.21 2.06
C GLU A 103 17.49 -14.62 1.57
N LYS A 104 16.78 -15.65 2.04
CA LYS A 104 17.01 -17.05 1.60
C LYS A 104 16.72 -17.23 0.12
N LEU A 105 15.66 -16.61 -0.41
CA LEU A 105 15.30 -16.70 -1.83
C LEU A 105 16.34 -16.02 -2.71
N CYS A 106 16.82 -14.82 -2.34
CA CYS A 106 17.89 -14.14 -3.07
C CYS A 106 19.16 -15.01 -3.11
N LYS A 107 19.60 -15.53 -1.95
CA LYS A 107 20.77 -16.43 -1.87
C LYS A 107 20.57 -17.71 -2.68
N ALA A 108 19.38 -18.30 -2.65
CA ALA A 108 19.07 -19.52 -3.40
C ALA A 108 19.07 -19.32 -4.92
N ASN A 109 18.78 -18.10 -5.40
CA ASN A 109 18.90 -17.74 -6.82
C ASN A 109 20.32 -17.27 -7.20
N GLY A 110 21.26 -17.19 -6.25
CA GLY A 110 22.64 -16.79 -6.51
C GLY A 110 22.89 -15.28 -6.54
N VAL A 111 21.95 -14.47 -6.04
CA VAL A 111 22.15 -13.02 -5.91
C VAL A 111 23.22 -12.74 -4.87
N ASN A 112 24.21 -11.91 -5.21
CA ASN A 112 25.21 -11.40 -4.28
C ASN A 112 24.57 -10.31 -3.40
N LEU A 113 24.62 -10.48 -2.09
CA LEU A 113 23.94 -9.58 -1.14
C LEU A 113 24.97 -8.73 -0.40
N ILE A 114 24.81 -7.42 -0.43
CA ILE A 114 25.71 -6.47 0.23
C ILE A 114 24.90 -5.59 1.18
N ASP A 115 25.34 -5.55 2.43
CA ASP A 115 24.81 -4.67 3.46
C ASP A 115 25.48 -3.30 3.36
N GLY A 116 24.71 -2.24 3.13
CA GLY A 116 25.25 -0.88 3.10
C GLY A 116 24.40 0.11 2.30
N THR A 117 24.83 1.37 2.34
CA THR A 117 24.18 2.46 1.58
C THR A 117 24.94 2.71 0.29
N ALA A 118 24.29 2.52 -0.86
CA ALA A 118 24.84 2.83 -2.17
C ALA A 118 24.63 4.30 -2.55
N SER A 119 25.62 4.88 -3.23
CA SER A 119 25.60 6.22 -3.82
C SER A 119 26.36 6.18 -5.15
N PHE A 120 25.85 6.83 -6.20
CA PHE A 120 26.52 6.89 -7.49
C PHE A 120 27.79 7.73 -7.42
N VAL A 121 28.86 7.24 -8.04
CA VAL A 121 30.13 7.97 -8.24
C VAL A 121 30.22 8.48 -9.68
N ASP A 122 29.65 7.70 -10.60
CA ASP A 122 29.44 8.02 -12.00
C ASP A 122 28.30 7.14 -12.54
N ASP A 123 28.10 7.11 -13.85
CA ASP A 123 27.03 6.35 -14.51
C ASP A 123 27.24 4.82 -14.55
N HIS A 124 28.39 4.30 -14.13
CA HIS A 124 28.69 2.85 -14.10
C HIS A 124 29.27 2.36 -12.77
N THR A 125 29.37 3.24 -11.78
CA THR A 125 30.01 2.92 -10.49
C THR A 125 29.19 3.45 -9.33
N VAL A 126 28.93 2.60 -8.34
CA VAL A 126 28.47 3.04 -7.02
C VAL A 126 29.53 2.84 -5.97
N ARG A 127 29.48 3.67 -4.93
CA ARG A 127 30.14 3.46 -3.66
C ARG A 127 29.14 2.93 -2.64
N VAL A 128 29.48 1.82 -2.00
CA VAL A 128 28.71 1.25 -0.89
C VAL A 128 29.41 1.54 0.42
N ALA A 129 28.75 2.28 1.30
CA ALA A 129 29.21 2.53 2.66
C ALA A 129 28.57 1.52 3.63
N HIS A 130 29.39 0.73 4.32
CA HIS A 130 28.91 -0.26 5.30
C HIS A 130 28.64 0.39 6.67
N GLY A 131 27.67 -0.13 7.41
CA GLY A 131 27.28 0.41 8.72
C GLY A 131 28.27 0.09 9.86
N GLY A 132 28.74 1.12 10.59
CA GLY A 132 29.53 0.98 11.82
C GLY A 132 30.84 1.79 11.81
N GLU A 133 31.28 2.28 12.98
CA GLU A 133 32.51 3.08 13.09
C GLU A 133 33.74 2.31 12.57
N GLY A 134 34.38 2.86 11.52
CA GLY A 134 35.59 2.30 10.92
C GLY A 134 35.35 1.21 9.88
N GLN A 135 34.10 0.92 9.53
CA GLN A 135 33.81 0.08 8.35
C GLN A 135 34.11 0.88 7.08
N GLY A 136 34.82 0.24 6.16
CA GLY A 136 35.26 0.87 4.91
C GLY A 136 34.09 1.14 3.97
N SER A 137 34.43 1.64 2.78
CA SER A 137 33.54 1.56 1.63
C SER A 137 34.12 0.59 0.62
N GLU A 138 33.27 0.08 -0.26
CA GLU A 138 33.69 -0.59 -1.48
C GLU A 138 33.05 0.05 -2.71
N SER A 139 33.70 -0.08 -3.86
CA SER A 139 33.16 0.36 -5.14
C SER A 139 32.68 -0.84 -5.94
N ILE A 140 31.52 -0.68 -6.57
CA ILE A 140 30.91 -1.69 -7.43
C ILE A 140 30.73 -1.07 -8.80
N GLU A 141 31.41 -1.63 -9.80
CA GLU A 141 31.18 -1.35 -11.21
C GLU A 141 29.99 -2.19 -11.69
N PHE A 142 29.11 -1.63 -12.52
CA PHE A 142 27.94 -2.33 -13.04
C PHE A 142 27.73 -2.09 -14.54
N GLU A 143 27.11 -3.05 -15.22
CA GLU A 143 26.65 -2.86 -16.62
C GLU A 143 25.25 -2.23 -16.65
N HIS A 144 24.36 -2.65 -15.74
CA HIS A 144 23.02 -2.12 -15.56
C HIS A 144 22.72 -1.84 -14.08
N ALA A 145 21.89 -0.84 -13.80
CA ALA A 145 21.41 -0.54 -12.46
C ALA A 145 19.88 -0.51 -12.39
N ILE A 146 19.32 -0.98 -11.28
CA ILE A 146 17.90 -0.85 -10.93
C ILE A 146 17.79 -0.13 -9.58
N VAL A 147 17.29 1.10 -9.59
CA VAL A 147 17.03 1.91 -8.40
C VAL A 147 15.66 1.56 -7.84
N ALA A 148 15.62 0.96 -6.66
CA ALA A 148 14.41 0.48 -5.99
C ALA A 148 14.37 0.94 -4.52
N THR A 149 14.77 2.19 -4.27
CA THR A 149 14.91 2.77 -2.92
C THR A 149 13.58 3.12 -2.26
N GLY A 150 12.48 3.03 -2.99
CA GLY A 150 11.13 3.20 -2.49
C GLY A 150 10.85 4.61 -1.99
N SER A 151 10.04 4.71 -0.94
CA SER A 151 9.57 5.97 -0.35
C SER A 151 9.66 5.97 1.18
N ARG A 152 9.46 7.14 1.77
CA ARG A 152 9.34 7.36 3.23
C ARG A 152 8.12 8.23 3.56
N PRO A 153 7.60 8.19 4.80
CA PRO A 153 6.55 9.11 5.24
C PRO A 153 6.93 10.57 5.01
N ILE A 154 5.96 11.39 4.63
CA ILE A 154 6.11 12.85 4.59
C ILE A 154 6.11 13.37 6.03
N GLN A 155 7.11 14.16 6.36
CA GLN A 155 7.17 14.89 7.63
C GLN A 155 6.65 16.31 7.39
N ILE A 156 5.61 16.71 8.10
CA ILE A 156 5.07 18.06 8.03
C ILE A 156 5.84 19.01 8.98
N PRO A 157 5.97 20.31 8.67
CA PRO A 157 6.69 21.25 9.54
C PRO A 157 6.14 21.27 10.97
N GLY A 158 7.02 21.16 11.97
CA GLY A 158 6.64 21.14 13.40
C GLY A 158 6.33 19.76 13.98
N PHE A 159 6.15 18.74 13.14
CA PHE A 159 5.83 17.37 13.56
C PHE A 159 7.00 16.43 13.22
N ASP A 160 8.10 16.56 13.96
CA ASP A 160 9.30 15.73 13.78
C ASP A 160 9.11 14.34 14.37
N PHE A 161 9.31 13.29 13.57
CA PHE A 161 9.22 11.88 14.01
C PHE A 161 10.31 11.51 15.05
N ALA A 162 11.31 12.37 15.27
CA ALA A 162 12.23 12.21 16.40
C ALA A 162 11.56 12.45 17.76
N ALA A 163 10.40 13.09 17.81
CA ALA A 163 9.62 13.29 19.02
C ALA A 163 8.76 12.05 19.32
N ASP A 164 8.88 11.50 20.53
CA ASP A 164 8.18 10.27 20.94
C ASP A 164 6.65 10.28 20.74
N HIS A 165 6.03 11.46 20.79
CA HIS A 165 4.58 11.62 20.64
C HIS A 165 4.12 11.92 19.22
N VAL A 166 5.04 12.13 18.28
CA VAL A 166 4.73 12.27 16.86
C VAL A 166 5.14 11.00 16.15
N TRP A 167 4.15 10.24 15.73
CA TRP A 167 4.30 8.95 15.08
C TRP A 167 4.24 9.07 13.57
N SER A 168 5.16 8.38 12.90
CA SER A 168 4.94 7.90 11.54
C SER A 168 4.08 6.63 11.56
N SER A 169 3.71 6.13 10.38
CA SER A 169 3.04 4.83 10.28
C SER A 169 3.89 3.69 10.84
N ALA A 170 5.22 3.77 10.80
CA ALA A 170 6.08 2.73 11.37
C ALA A 170 5.99 2.72 12.90
N ASP A 171 6.06 3.89 13.54
CA ASP A 171 5.98 4.01 15.00
C ASP A 171 4.62 3.53 15.53
N ALA A 172 3.54 3.81 14.81
CA ALA A 172 2.21 3.31 15.14
C ALA A 172 2.07 1.79 14.97
N LEU A 173 2.88 1.15 14.12
CA LEU A 173 2.87 -0.31 13.95
C LEU A 173 3.76 -1.03 14.97
N ASP A 174 4.71 -0.31 15.56
CA ASP A 174 5.67 -0.82 16.55
C ASP A 174 5.32 -0.39 17.99
N ALA A 175 4.13 0.19 18.20
CA ALA A 175 3.67 0.63 19.51
C ALA A 175 3.46 -0.56 20.48
N ASP A 176 4.10 -0.49 21.65
CA ASP A 176 3.97 -1.51 22.71
C ASP A 176 2.68 -1.39 23.53
N SER A 177 1.94 -0.29 23.37
CA SER A 177 0.70 -0.01 24.10
C SER A 177 -0.25 0.83 23.25
N VAL A 178 -1.55 0.62 23.45
CA VAL A 178 -2.61 1.44 22.86
C VAL A 178 -2.65 2.78 23.60
N PRO A 179 -2.51 3.94 22.93
CA PRO A 179 -2.72 5.24 23.55
C PRO A 179 -4.20 5.43 23.92
N ASP A 180 -4.48 6.11 25.03
CA ASP A 180 -5.87 6.42 25.40
C ASP A 180 -6.50 7.33 24.34
N ARG A 181 -5.76 8.33 23.83
CA ARG A 181 -6.19 9.26 22.78
C ARG A 181 -5.19 9.33 21.63
N LEU A 182 -5.64 9.09 20.41
CA LEU A 182 -4.83 9.14 19.20
C LEU A 182 -5.37 10.20 18.22
N GLY A 183 -4.56 11.23 17.96
CA GLY A 183 -4.81 12.16 16.85
C GLY A 183 -4.17 11.64 15.57
N ILE A 184 -4.89 11.63 14.45
CA ILE A 184 -4.39 11.21 13.14
C ILE A 184 -4.51 12.39 12.19
N VAL A 185 -3.40 12.77 11.56
CA VAL A 185 -3.34 13.83 10.54
C VAL A 185 -3.28 13.15 9.16
N GLY A 186 -4.37 13.25 8.41
CA GLY A 186 -4.57 12.63 7.10
C GLY A 186 -5.56 11.45 7.13
N GLY A 187 -6.63 11.59 6.37
CA GLY A 187 -7.71 10.62 6.10
C GLY A 187 -7.47 9.75 4.87
N GLY A 188 -6.21 9.60 4.43
CA GLY A 188 -5.81 8.64 3.40
C GLY A 188 -5.85 7.19 3.88
N TYR A 189 -5.52 6.24 3.00
CA TYR A 189 -5.62 4.80 3.29
C TYR A 189 -4.81 4.37 4.54
N ILE A 190 -3.61 4.93 4.76
CA ILE A 190 -2.79 4.64 5.95
C ILE A 190 -3.50 5.12 7.22
N GLY A 191 -3.99 6.36 7.20
CA GLY A 191 -4.70 6.97 8.33
C GLY A 191 -5.96 6.18 8.68
N MET A 192 -6.75 5.79 7.69
CA MET A 192 -8.01 5.06 7.89
C MET A 192 -7.83 3.61 8.33
N GLU A 193 -6.85 2.90 7.79
CA GLU A 193 -6.49 1.55 8.27
C GLU A 193 -6.08 1.58 9.75
N LEU A 194 -5.26 2.55 10.15
CA LEU A 194 -4.80 2.68 11.53
C LEU A 194 -5.89 3.26 12.46
N ALA A 195 -6.74 4.18 11.97
CA ALA A 195 -7.86 4.72 12.74
C ALA A 195 -8.80 3.60 13.21
N THR A 196 -9.24 2.76 12.28
CA THR A 196 -10.15 1.63 12.60
C THR A 196 -9.46 0.57 13.46
N THR A 197 -8.17 0.30 13.23
CA THR A 197 -7.36 -0.61 14.06
C THR A 197 -7.29 -0.13 15.51
N TYR A 198 -6.90 1.12 15.73
CA TYR A 198 -6.73 1.68 17.08
C TYR A 198 -8.06 1.89 17.81
N ALA A 199 -9.12 2.28 17.10
CA ALA A 199 -10.47 2.34 17.67
C ALA A 199 -10.94 0.95 18.16
N LYS A 200 -10.73 -0.10 17.37
CA LYS A 200 -11.04 -1.50 17.78
C LYS A 200 -10.22 -1.98 18.98
N LEU A 201 -9.00 -1.45 19.14
CA LEU A 201 -8.14 -1.70 20.29
C LEU A 201 -8.51 -0.87 21.53
N GLY A 202 -9.43 0.09 21.38
CA GLY A 202 -10.00 0.87 22.48
C GLY A 202 -9.45 2.30 22.64
N ALA A 203 -8.70 2.82 21.66
CA ALA A 203 -8.27 4.22 21.66
C ALA A 203 -9.43 5.17 21.29
N ASP A 204 -9.49 6.34 21.91
CA ASP A 204 -10.27 7.47 21.43
C ASP A 204 -9.53 8.11 20.24
N VAL A 205 -10.07 7.96 19.02
CA VAL A 205 -9.40 8.36 17.79
C VAL A 205 -10.05 9.61 17.20
N THR A 206 -9.22 10.63 16.90
CA THR A 206 -9.63 11.82 16.14
C THR A 206 -8.82 11.91 14.86
N VAL A 207 -9.50 11.93 13.71
CA VAL A 207 -8.90 12.13 12.38
C VAL A 207 -9.12 13.59 11.95
N VAL A 208 -8.03 14.24 11.58
CA VAL A 208 -7.98 15.60 11.01
C VAL A 208 -7.59 15.46 9.55
N GLU A 209 -8.44 15.97 8.66
CA GLU A 209 -8.24 15.94 7.21
C GLU A 209 -8.49 17.34 6.63
N MET A 210 -7.57 17.78 5.79
CA MET A 210 -7.63 19.08 5.14
C MET A 210 -8.68 19.10 4.02
N LEU A 211 -8.93 17.95 3.40
CA LEU A 211 -9.97 17.75 2.39
C LEU A 211 -11.37 17.62 3.01
N ASP A 212 -12.37 17.61 2.13
CA ASP A 212 -13.79 17.56 2.53
C ASP A 212 -14.25 16.15 2.97
N ASP A 213 -13.48 15.10 2.65
CA ASP A 213 -13.79 13.72 3.03
C ASP A 213 -12.52 12.85 3.15
N ILE A 214 -12.68 11.66 3.72
CA ILE A 214 -11.64 10.63 3.74
C ILE A 214 -11.48 9.98 2.37
N LEU A 215 -10.30 9.39 2.11
CA LEU A 215 -10.08 8.55 0.94
C LEU A 215 -10.49 9.25 -0.38
N ASP A 216 -10.12 10.52 -0.53
CA ASP A 216 -10.51 11.42 -1.64
C ASP A 216 -10.47 10.81 -3.06
N PRO A 217 -9.51 9.92 -3.43
CA PRO A 217 -9.51 9.29 -4.75
C PRO A 217 -10.69 8.34 -5.04
N TYR A 218 -11.52 8.01 -4.06
CA TYR A 218 -12.64 7.07 -4.18
C TYR A 218 -13.98 7.80 -4.24
N GLU A 219 -14.98 7.19 -4.90
CA GLU A 219 -16.32 7.77 -5.01
C GLU A 219 -17.03 7.85 -3.65
N ASP A 220 -17.88 8.87 -3.47
CA ASP A 220 -18.55 9.21 -2.20
C ASP A 220 -19.39 8.04 -1.62
N ASP A 221 -19.97 7.19 -2.46
CA ASP A 221 -20.74 6.05 -1.97
C ASP A 221 -19.86 4.90 -1.43
N VAL A 222 -18.61 4.80 -1.89
CA VAL A 222 -17.58 3.91 -1.35
C VAL A 222 -17.04 4.48 -0.04
N THR A 223 -16.60 5.74 -0.03
CA THR A 223 -15.98 6.37 1.16
C THR A 223 -16.97 6.52 2.31
N ARG A 224 -18.23 6.85 2.02
CA ARG A 224 -19.29 6.99 3.04
C ARG A 224 -19.51 5.73 3.85
N LEU A 225 -19.40 4.54 3.24
CA LEU A 225 -19.55 3.27 3.94
C LEU A 225 -18.43 3.08 4.97
N VAL A 226 -17.19 3.36 4.57
CA VAL A 226 -16.02 3.30 5.46
C VAL A 226 -16.10 4.36 6.56
N ARG A 227 -16.47 5.61 6.21
CA ARG A 227 -16.62 6.69 7.20
C ARG A 227 -17.69 6.36 8.24
N THR A 228 -18.88 5.96 7.80
CA THR A 228 -19.99 5.60 8.71
C THR A 228 -19.55 4.47 9.65
N ARG A 229 -18.85 3.46 9.11
CA ARG A 229 -18.36 2.34 9.93
C ARG A 229 -17.29 2.78 10.93
N ALA A 230 -16.39 3.68 10.56
CA ALA A 230 -15.41 4.25 11.47
C ALA A 230 -16.07 5.11 12.58
N GLU A 231 -17.09 5.89 12.25
CA GLU A 231 -17.89 6.65 13.23
C GLU A 231 -18.61 5.71 14.23
N GLU A 232 -19.15 4.58 13.77
CA GLU A 232 -19.74 3.55 14.64
C GLU A 232 -18.71 2.92 15.61
N LEU A 233 -17.44 2.85 15.20
CA LEU A 233 -16.32 2.44 16.04
C LEU A 233 -15.86 3.54 17.01
N GLY A 234 -16.41 4.75 16.91
CA GLY A 234 -16.09 5.89 17.78
C GLY A 234 -15.02 6.83 17.24
N VAL A 235 -14.65 6.73 15.96
CA VAL A 235 -13.71 7.68 15.33
C VAL A 235 -14.39 9.03 15.11
N GLU A 236 -13.76 10.11 15.57
CA GLU A 236 -14.17 11.48 15.31
C GLU A 236 -13.47 12.04 14.07
N PHE A 237 -14.19 12.74 13.19
CA PHE A 237 -13.63 13.36 11.99
C PHE A 237 -13.76 14.88 12.04
N ASN A 238 -12.68 15.57 11.66
CA ASN A 238 -12.63 17.01 11.47
C ASN A 238 -12.05 17.29 10.06
N PHE A 239 -12.93 17.71 9.16
CA PHE A 239 -12.64 17.98 7.75
C PHE A 239 -12.40 19.49 7.51
N GLY A 240 -11.68 19.82 6.44
CA GLY A 240 -11.42 21.22 6.07
C GLY A 240 -10.41 21.93 6.98
N GLU A 241 -9.70 21.21 7.83
CA GLU A 241 -8.65 21.77 8.70
C GLU A 241 -7.36 20.97 8.64
N GLY A 242 -6.23 21.68 8.67
CA GLY A 242 -4.89 21.10 8.64
C GLY A 242 -4.20 21.21 10.00
N ALA A 243 -3.36 20.23 10.34
CA ALA A 243 -2.52 20.32 11.53
C ALA A 243 -1.50 21.46 11.41
N SER A 244 -1.48 22.36 12.39
CA SER A 244 -0.64 23.57 12.38
C SER A 244 0.53 23.47 13.36
N GLU A 245 0.26 23.06 14.60
CA GLU A 245 1.27 22.87 15.65
C GLU A 245 0.80 21.87 16.72
N TRP A 246 1.67 21.55 17.67
CA TRP A 246 1.31 20.82 18.87
C TRP A 246 1.93 21.46 20.12
N SER A 247 1.33 21.24 21.28
CA SER A 247 1.86 21.72 22.57
C SER A 247 1.66 20.72 23.71
N GLU A 248 2.42 20.88 24.80
CA GLU A 248 2.24 20.06 26.01
C GLU A 248 0.89 20.39 26.70
N GLY A 249 0.15 19.34 27.03
CA GLY A 249 -1.07 19.42 27.82
C GLY A 249 -0.79 19.55 29.32
N ALA A 250 -1.68 20.25 30.04
CA ALA A 250 -1.57 20.39 31.50
C ALA A 250 -1.86 19.07 32.26
N ASP A 251 -2.44 18.08 31.58
CA ASP A 251 -2.75 16.73 32.05
C ASP A 251 -1.61 15.73 31.84
N GLY A 252 -0.50 16.15 31.23
CA GLY A 252 0.63 15.28 30.88
C GLY A 252 0.50 14.60 29.52
N GLY A 253 -0.57 14.87 28.77
CA GLY A 253 -0.68 14.55 27.34
C GLY A 253 -0.20 15.70 26.46
N TYR A 254 -0.68 15.73 25.22
CA TYR A 254 -0.38 16.75 24.22
C TYR A 254 -1.67 17.38 23.67
N ARG A 255 -1.50 18.47 22.94
CA ARG A 255 -2.57 19.16 22.21
C ARG A 255 -2.19 19.24 20.74
N LEU A 256 -3.04 18.72 19.87
CA LEU A 256 -2.97 18.92 18.43
C LEU A 256 -3.73 20.20 18.09
N HIS A 257 -3.05 21.19 17.52
CA HIS A 257 -3.65 22.42 17.02
C HIS A 257 -3.87 22.29 15.52
N THR A 258 -5.03 22.73 15.07
CA THR A 258 -5.43 22.69 13.65
C THR A 258 -5.98 24.04 13.24
N GLU A 259 -5.93 24.32 11.94
CA GLU A 259 -6.41 25.58 11.36
C GLU A 259 -7.15 25.29 10.04
N THR A 260 -8.30 25.92 9.84
CA THR A 260 -8.99 25.93 8.54
C THR A 260 -8.35 26.91 7.56
N GLU A 261 -8.66 26.84 6.27
CA GLU A 261 -8.20 27.86 5.30
C GLU A 261 -8.67 29.28 5.66
N GLU A 262 -9.76 29.41 6.41
CA GLU A 262 -10.29 30.70 6.89
C GLU A 262 -9.60 31.21 8.16
N GLY A 263 -8.68 30.43 8.74
CA GLY A 263 -7.94 30.78 9.96
C GLY A 263 -8.70 30.49 11.26
N GLU A 264 -9.71 29.63 11.23
CA GLU A 264 -10.36 29.14 12.44
C GLU A 264 -9.50 28.06 13.10
N GLU A 265 -9.12 28.27 14.37
CA GLU A 265 -8.25 27.37 15.11
C GLU A 265 -9.06 26.40 15.98
N SER A 266 -8.77 25.11 15.87
CA SER A 266 -9.28 24.06 16.77
C SER A 266 -8.15 23.44 17.59
N THR A 267 -8.49 22.72 18.66
CA THR A 267 -7.49 22.05 19.51
C THR A 267 -8.03 20.77 20.12
N TYR A 268 -7.29 19.68 19.93
CA TYR A 268 -7.66 18.33 20.37
C TYR A 268 -6.65 17.81 21.39
N GLY A 269 -7.13 17.27 22.51
CA GLY A 269 -6.27 16.62 23.50
C GLY A 269 -5.92 15.20 23.07
N VAL A 270 -4.63 14.88 23.01
CA VAL A 270 -4.14 13.60 22.46
C VAL A 270 -2.96 13.09 23.29
N ASP A 271 -2.70 11.79 23.25
CA ASP A 271 -1.50 11.20 23.86
C ASP A 271 -0.42 10.93 22.82
N LYS A 272 -0.83 10.64 21.59
CA LYS A 272 0.02 10.45 20.41
C LYS A 272 -0.61 11.11 19.18
N ILE A 273 0.23 11.56 18.25
CA ILE A 273 -0.14 12.19 16.98
C ILE A 273 0.46 11.35 15.85
N LEU A 274 -0.36 10.66 15.07
CA LEU A 274 0.07 9.96 13.86
C LEU A 274 -0.02 10.89 12.65
N VAL A 275 1.09 11.11 11.95
CA VAL A 275 1.11 11.85 10.69
C VAL A 275 1.09 10.86 9.52
N ALA A 276 -0.01 10.86 8.76
CA ALA A 276 -0.30 9.93 7.67
C ALA A 276 -0.71 10.67 6.37
N VAL A 277 -0.09 11.82 6.10
CA VAL A 277 -0.46 12.73 4.98
C VAL A 277 0.07 12.30 3.61
N GLY A 278 0.86 11.24 3.53
CA GLY A 278 1.42 10.75 2.28
C GLY A 278 2.87 10.29 2.39
N ARG A 279 3.46 10.03 1.23
CA ARG A 279 4.79 9.45 1.08
C ARG A 279 5.58 10.23 0.03
N GLN A 280 6.90 10.26 0.20
CA GLN A 280 7.83 10.91 -0.71
C GLN A 280 8.93 9.93 -1.14
N PRO A 281 9.43 9.99 -2.37
CA PRO A 281 10.47 9.08 -2.88
C PRO A 281 11.79 9.25 -2.11
N VAL A 282 12.57 8.18 -2.00
CA VAL A 282 13.90 8.21 -1.38
C VAL A 282 14.97 8.33 -2.46
N THR A 283 15.27 9.57 -2.85
CA THR A 283 16.33 9.90 -3.82
C THR A 283 17.53 10.62 -3.19
N ASP A 284 17.37 11.16 -1.98
CA ASP A 284 18.44 11.80 -1.23
C ASP A 284 19.59 10.82 -0.91
N GLY A 285 20.82 11.27 -1.09
CA GLY A 285 22.03 10.49 -0.77
C GLY A 285 22.38 9.40 -1.78
N LEU A 286 21.61 9.27 -2.87
CA LEU A 286 21.98 8.42 -4.02
C LEU A 286 22.98 9.10 -4.95
N ASP A 287 23.15 10.41 -4.87
CA ASP A 287 24.02 11.19 -5.77
C ASP A 287 23.66 11.00 -7.26
N LEU A 288 22.35 10.93 -7.57
CA LEU A 288 21.80 10.66 -8.92
C LEU A 288 22.40 11.54 -10.04
N ALA A 289 22.75 12.78 -9.71
CA ALA A 289 23.37 13.71 -10.65
C ALA A 289 24.72 13.20 -11.21
N GLU A 290 25.49 12.44 -10.42
CA GLU A 290 26.75 11.84 -10.87
C GLU A 290 26.51 10.73 -11.91
N ALA A 291 25.35 10.06 -11.84
CA ALA A 291 24.91 9.09 -12.83
C ALA A 291 24.16 9.70 -14.03
N GLY A 292 23.93 11.03 -14.03
CA GLY A 292 23.15 11.70 -15.06
C GLY A 292 21.64 11.46 -15.00
N VAL A 293 21.13 10.99 -13.86
CA VAL A 293 19.69 10.79 -13.61
C VAL A 293 19.13 12.02 -12.89
N GLU A 294 18.01 12.53 -13.39
CA GLU A 294 17.28 13.66 -12.80
C GLU A 294 15.94 13.19 -12.22
N THR A 295 15.42 13.95 -11.27
CA THR A 295 14.08 13.75 -10.70
C THR A 295 13.11 14.81 -11.19
N ASP A 296 11.81 14.50 -11.17
CA ASP A 296 10.75 15.50 -11.34
C ASP A 296 10.74 16.52 -10.17
N ASP A 297 9.86 17.53 -10.27
CA ASP A 297 9.70 18.58 -9.24
C ASP A 297 9.25 18.02 -7.87
N ARG A 298 8.75 16.77 -7.82
CA ARG A 298 8.31 16.06 -6.62
C ARG A 298 9.35 15.05 -6.11
N GLY A 299 10.49 14.93 -6.79
CA GLY A 299 11.61 14.08 -6.41
C GLY A 299 11.56 12.64 -6.94
N PHE A 300 10.60 12.30 -7.81
CA PHE A 300 10.50 10.96 -8.42
C PHE A 300 11.42 10.83 -9.64
N ILE A 301 11.90 9.62 -9.90
CA ILE A 301 12.69 9.30 -11.10
C ILE A 301 11.74 8.93 -12.23
N GLU A 302 11.68 9.73 -13.29
CA GLU A 302 10.83 9.43 -14.44
C GLU A 302 11.34 8.20 -15.21
N THR A 303 10.42 7.33 -15.63
CA THR A 303 10.73 6.14 -16.42
C THR A 303 9.80 5.93 -17.61
N ASP A 304 10.29 5.24 -18.64
CA ASP A 304 9.46 4.75 -19.75
C ASP A 304 8.68 3.47 -19.39
N ASP A 305 7.90 2.94 -20.35
CA ASP A 305 7.13 1.69 -20.22
C ASP A 305 8.00 0.43 -20.03
N ARG A 306 9.32 0.58 -20.14
CA ARG A 306 10.33 -0.46 -19.90
C ARG A 306 11.13 -0.17 -18.64
N THR A 307 10.67 0.73 -17.78
CA THR A 307 11.28 1.15 -16.51
C THR A 307 12.63 1.86 -16.66
N ARG A 308 13.02 2.27 -17.87
CA ARG A 308 14.30 2.96 -18.13
C ARG A 308 14.20 4.43 -17.77
N THR A 309 15.23 4.94 -17.14
CA THR A 309 15.41 6.38 -16.90
C THR A 309 15.89 7.08 -18.19
N ALA A 310 16.24 8.37 -18.10
CA ALA A 310 16.92 9.09 -19.18
C ALA A 310 18.30 8.51 -19.56
N VAL A 311 18.86 7.64 -18.71
CA VAL A 311 20.12 6.92 -18.94
C VAL A 311 19.78 5.46 -19.25
N ASP A 312 20.05 5.03 -20.49
CA ASP A 312 19.51 3.79 -21.08
C ASP A 312 19.73 2.51 -20.25
N HIS A 313 20.84 2.41 -19.51
CA HIS A 313 21.20 1.24 -18.71
C HIS A 313 20.83 1.36 -17.22
N ILE A 314 20.23 2.48 -16.82
CA ILE A 314 19.73 2.71 -15.45
C ILE A 314 18.20 2.71 -15.47
N HIS A 315 17.63 1.88 -14.60
CA HIS A 315 16.20 1.70 -14.41
C HIS A 315 15.79 2.20 -13.02
N ALA A 316 14.52 2.56 -12.86
CA ALA A 316 13.92 2.84 -11.56
C ALA A 316 12.56 2.11 -11.43
N VAL A 317 12.27 1.57 -10.24
CA VAL A 317 11.06 0.77 -10.00
C VAL A 317 10.48 1.00 -8.60
N GLY A 318 9.18 0.83 -8.48
CA GLY A 318 8.37 1.06 -7.30
C GLY A 318 8.25 2.53 -6.96
N ASP A 319 7.98 2.81 -5.69
CA ASP A 319 7.66 4.15 -5.20
C ASP A 319 8.68 5.26 -5.53
N VAL A 320 9.93 4.94 -5.87
CA VAL A 320 10.91 5.97 -6.31
C VAL A 320 10.64 6.45 -7.73
N ALA A 321 9.95 5.65 -8.54
CA ALA A 321 9.57 5.91 -9.92
C ALA A 321 8.15 6.52 -10.08
N GLY A 322 7.45 6.74 -8.97
CA GLY A 322 6.14 7.41 -8.96
C GLY A 322 4.96 6.48 -8.74
N ASP A 323 3.78 6.93 -9.17
CA ASP A 323 2.52 6.21 -9.00
C ASP A 323 2.33 5.10 -10.03
N PRO A 324 1.62 4.00 -9.67
CA PRO A 324 1.00 3.77 -8.37
C PRO A 324 2.00 3.22 -7.33
N MET A 325 2.07 3.86 -6.16
CA MET A 325 2.92 3.45 -5.02
C MET A 325 2.37 2.19 -4.30
N LEU A 326 2.30 1.06 -5.02
CA LEU A 326 1.75 -0.21 -4.56
C LEU A 326 2.79 -1.34 -4.69
N ALA A 327 2.84 -2.22 -3.69
CA ALA A 327 3.87 -3.26 -3.63
C ALA A 327 3.84 -4.25 -4.81
N HIS A 328 2.65 -4.61 -5.30
CA HIS A 328 2.49 -5.49 -6.46
C HIS A 328 2.81 -4.79 -7.78
N ALA A 329 2.55 -3.47 -7.91
CA ALA A 329 3.00 -2.67 -9.04
C ALA A 329 4.53 -2.60 -9.07
N ALA A 330 5.15 -2.23 -7.95
CA ALA A 330 6.61 -2.21 -7.80
C ALA A 330 7.25 -3.57 -8.14
N SER A 331 6.64 -4.68 -7.68
CA SER A 331 7.12 -6.03 -7.99
C SER A 331 7.05 -6.34 -9.49
N LYS A 332 5.98 -5.93 -10.17
CA LYS A 332 5.81 -6.11 -11.61
C LYS A 332 6.80 -5.26 -12.41
N GLU A 333 7.02 -4.02 -11.99
CA GLU A 333 8.06 -3.14 -12.56
C GLU A 333 9.45 -3.75 -12.40
N GLY A 334 9.78 -4.29 -11.22
CA GLY A 334 11.03 -5.02 -10.99
C GLY A 334 11.21 -6.22 -11.92
N ILE A 335 10.12 -6.97 -12.19
CA ILE A 335 10.14 -8.06 -13.17
C ILE A 335 10.44 -7.53 -14.58
N VAL A 336 9.74 -6.46 -15.00
CA VAL A 336 9.91 -5.86 -16.34
C VAL A 336 11.34 -5.34 -16.50
N ALA A 337 11.88 -4.61 -15.51
CA ALA A 337 13.24 -4.10 -15.54
C ALA A 337 14.26 -5.23 -15.77
N ALA A 338 14.17 -6.30 -14.98
CA ALA A 338 15.07 -7.45 -15.10
C ALA A 338 14.93 -8.17 -16.46
N GLU A 339 13.72 -8.26 -17.01
CA GLU A 339 13.48 -8.87 -18.32
C GLU A 339 13.99 -8.01 -19.48
N VAL A 340 13.82 -6.69 -19.40
CA VAL A 340 14.37 -5.73 -20.36
C VAL A 340 15.89 -5.80 -20.37
N ILE A 341 16.54 -5.81 -19.20
CA ILE A 341 18.00 -5.96 -19.08
C ILE A 341 18.48 -7.30 -19.66
N ALA A 342 17.71 -8.38 -19.48
CA ALA A 342 18.00 -9.67 -20.09
C ALA A 342 17.76 -9.72 -21.62
N GLY A 343 17.35 -8.61 -22.24
CA GLY A 343 17.09 -8.49 -23.67
C GLY A 343 15.73 -9.02 -24.12
N GLU A 344 14.79 -9.23 -23.19
CA GLU A 344 13.43 -9.63 -23.52
C GLU A 344 12.55 -8.42 -23.88
N PRO A 345 11.56 -8.59 -24.77
CA PRO A 345 10.65 -7.51 -25.17
C PRO A 345 9.55 -7.27 -24.11
N ALA A 346 9.93 -7.08 -22.85
CA ALA A 346 9.01 -6.81 -21.75
C ALA A 346 8.64 -5.32 -21.67
N ALA A 347 7.44 -5.04 -21.17
CA ALA A 347 6.92 -3.69 -20.92
C ALA A 347 5.83 -3.72 -19.82
N LEU A 348 5.50 -2.54 -19.29
CA LEU A 348 4.34 -2.29 -18.43
C LEU A 348 3.09 -2.12 -19.31
N ASP A 349 2.54 -3.25 -19.75
CA ASP A 349 1.40 -3.33 -20.69
C ASP A 349 0.09 -3.80 -20.04
N GLN A 350 0.04 -3.81 -18.71
CA GLN A 350 -1.12 -4.24 -17.95
C GLN A 350 -2.31 -3.33 -18.25
N GLN A 351 -3.46 -3.93 -18.50
CA GLN A 351 -4.70 -3.19 -18.77
C GLN A 351 -5.24 -2.54 -17.50
N ALA A 352 -5.02 -3.17 -16.34
CA ALA A 352 -5.37 -2.60 -15.06
C ALA A 352 -4.49 -3.10 -13.92
N ILE A 353 -4.19 -2.21 -12.97
CA ILE A 353 -3.53 -2.56 -11.71
C ILE A 353 -4.59 -2.48 -10.61
N PRO A 354 -4.92 -3.58 -9.91
CA PRO A 354 -5.88 -3.52 -8.81
C PRO A 354 -5.29 -2.74 -7.63
N ALA A 355 -6.15 -2.13 -6.83
CA ALA A 355 -5.80 -1.48 -5.57
C ALA A 355 -6.72 -1.98 -4.46
N ALA A 356 -6.23 -1.93 -3.21
CA ALA A 356 -7.01 -2.32 -2.05
C ALA A 356 -6.70 -1.42 -0.83
N VAL A 357 -7.72 -1.15 -0.03
CA VAL A 357 -7.64 -0.47 1.26
C VAL A 357 -8.27 -1.40 2.31
N PHE A 358 -7.53 -1.71 3.36
CA PHE A 358 -7.92 -2.72 4.34
C PHE A 358 -8.58 -2.10 5.56
N THR A 359 -9.47 -1.15 5.29
CA THR A 359 -10.40 -0.60 6.27
C THR A 359 -11.46 -1.63 6.65
N ASP A 360 -12.38 -1.24 7.53
CA ASP A 360 -13.60 -2.01 7.82
C ASP A 360 -14.80 -1.16 7.37
N PRO A 361 -15.53 -1.52 6.30
CA PRO A 361 -15.24 -2.62 5.37
C PRO A 361 -14.01 -2.35 4.48
N GLU A 362 -13.48 -3.41 3.83
CA GLU A 362 -12.39 -3.28 2.86
C GLU A 362 -12.88 -2.61 1.57
N ILE A 363 -11.97 -2.00 0.83
CA ILE A 363 -12.19 -1.50 -0.53
C ILE A 363 -11.24 -2.25 -1.46
N GLY A 364 -11.75 -2.72 -2.60
CA GLY A 364 -10.97 -3.22 -3.73
C GLY A 364 -11.44 -2.54 -5.02
N THR A 365 -10.49 -2.03 -5.82
CA THR A 365 -10.80 -1.35 -7.10
C THR A 365 -9.88 -1.83 -8.21
N VAL A 366 -10.37 -1.84 -9.45
CA VAL A 366 -9.56 -2.13 -10.64
C VAL A 366 -10.19 -1.50 -11.87
N GLY A 367 -9.37 -1.02 -12.80
CA GLY A 367 -9.85 -0.44 -14.06
C GLY A 367 -10.57 0.89 -13.87
N MET A 368 -11.59 1.15 -14.70
CA MET A 368 -12.27 2.43 -14.78
C MET A 368 -13.53 2.48 -13.89
N THR A 369 -13.81 3.66 -13.31
CA THR A 369 -15.14 4.01 -12.80
C THR A 369 -16.10 4.28 -13.97
N GLU A 370 -17.39 4.45 -13.68
CA GLU A 370 -18.38 4.84 -14.72
C GLU A 370 -17.99 6.19 -15.35
N GLU A 371 -17.65 7.18 -14.53
CA GLU A 371 -17.21 8.51 -14.98
C GLU A 371 -15.93 8.42 -15.84
N ALA A 372 -14.92 7.67 -15.38
CA ALA A 372 -13.68 7.51 -16.13
C ALA A 372 -13.90 6.77 -17.47
N ALA A 373 -14.85 5.84 -17.53
CA ALA A 373 -15.21 5.14 -18.76
C ALA A 373 -15.95 6.07 -19.75
N ASP A 374 -16.88 6.91 -19.27
CA ASP A 374 -17.56 7.93 -20.10
C ASP A 374 -16.55 8.96 -20.64
N ASP A 375 -15.65 9.46 -19.78
CA ASP A 375 -14.58 10.39 -20.17
C ASP A 375 -13.61 9.79 -21.20
N ALA A 376 -13.36 8.48 -21.12
CA ALA A 376 -12.58 7.73 -22.11
C ALA A 376 -13.34 7.45 -23.42
N GLY A 377 -14.63 7.81 -23.50
CA GLY A 377 -15.47 7.70 -24.70
C GLY A 377 -16.17 6.35 -24.89
N PHE A 378 -16.26 5.53 -23.84
CA PHE A 378 -17.11 4.34 -23.84
C PHE A 378 -18.57 4.72 -23.61
N ASN A 379 -19.49 3.78 -23.85
CA ASN A 379 -20.88 3.90 -23.41
C ASN A 379 -21.07 2.97 -22.20
N PRO A 380 -20.72 3.40 -20.98
CA PRO A 380 -20.66 2.48 -19.84
C PRO A 380 -22.05 2.00 -19.41
N VAL A 381 -22.10 0.73 -19.00
CA VAL A 381 -23.20 0.12 -18.24
C VAL A 381 -22.66 -0.36 -16.90
N VAL A 382 -23.42 -0.10 -15.84
CA VAL A 382 -23.04 -0.43 -14.46
C VAL A 382 -23.99 -1.46 -13.89
N GLY A 383 -23.42 -2.50 -13.29
CA GLY A 383 -24.14 -3.49 -12.51
C GLY A 383 -23.66 -3.53 -11.07
N GLU A 384 -24.59 -3.65 -10.12
CA GLU A 384 -24.28 -3.63 -8.70
C GLU A 384 -25.00 -4.74 -7.95
N MET A 385 -24.27 -5.42 -7.06
CA MET A 385 -24.79 -6.40 -6.12
C MET A 385 -24.50 -5.96 -4.68
N PRO A 386 -25.50 -5.54 -3.90
CA PRO A 386 -25.36 -5.25 -2.48
C PRO A 386 -25.02 -6.51 -1.66
N PHE A 387 -24.09 -6.41 -0.71
CA PHE A 387 -23.74 -7.53 0.17
C PHE A 387 -24.88 -7.93 1.12
N ASN A 388 -25.83 -7.03 1.40
CA ASN A 388 -27.05 -7.36 2.14
C ASN A 388 -28.03 -8.27 1.36
N SER A 389 -27.76 -8.56 0.09
CA SER A 389 -28.45 -9.58 -0.71
C SER A 389 -27.63 -10.87 -0.85
N SER A 390 -26.40 -10.91 -0.33
CA SER A 390 -25.54 -12.10 -0.34
C SER A 390 -25.82 -12.98 0.87
N GLY A 391 -26.24 -14.23 0.61
CA GLY A 391 -26.43 -15.22 1.67
C GLY A 391 -25.13 -15.47 2.45
N ARG A 392 -23.96 -15.44 1.80
CA ARG A 392 -22.68 -15.63 2.48
C ARG A 392 -22.38 -14.48 3.43
N ALA A 393 -22.53 -13.24 2.98
CA ALA A 393 -22.36 -12.03 3.78
C ALA A 393 -23.25 -12.04 5.04
N MET A 394 -24.51 -12.46 4.91
CA MET A 394 -25.41 -12.65 6.05
C MET A 394 -24.92 -13.72 7.04
N THR A 395 -24.36 -14.84 6.54
CA THR A 395 -23.86 -15.91 7.43
C THR A 395 -22.59 -15.54 8.18
N THR A 396 -21.83 -14.57 7.68
CA THR A 396 -20.63 -14.05 8.34
C THR A 396 -20.92 -12.79 9.17
N GLY A 397 -22.09 -12.17 9.00
CA GLY A 397 -22.48 -10.97 9.74
C GLY A 397 -21.87 -9.68 9.19
N HIS A 398 -21.38 -9.68 7.95
CA HIS A 398 -20.77 -8.54 7.28
C HIS A 398 -21.54 -8.26 5.99
N THR A 399 -22.54 -7.39 6.06
CA THR A 399 -23.53 -7.17 4.98
C THR A 399 -23.45 -5.80 4.35
N GLU A 400 -22.55 -4.95 4.86
CA GLU A 400 -22.33 -3.60 4.43
C GLU A 400 -21.63 -3.57 3.07
N GLY A 401 -22.05 -2.63 2.23
CA GLY A 401 -21.45 -2.35 0.92
C GLY A 401 -21.97 -3.20 -0.24
N PHE A 402 -21.18 -3.26 -1.31
CA PHE A 402 -21.57 -3.79 -2.61
C PHE A 402 -20.36 -4.21 -3.45
N ALA A 403 -20.62 -5.04 -4.46
CA ALA A 403 -19.73 -5.21 -5.62
C ALA A 403 -20.35 -4.50 -6.83
N ARG A 404 -19.55 -3.70 -7.54
CA ARG A 404 -19.94 -2.94 -8.74
C ARG A 404 -19.01 -3.29 -9.89
N ILE A 405 -19.58 -3.55 -11.06
CA ILE A 405 -18.86 -3.77 -12.32
C ILE A 405 -19.27 -2.68 -13.31
N VAL A 406 -18.27 -2.13 -13.99
CA VAL A 406 -18.42 -1.20 -15.12
C VAL A 406 -18.00 -1.95 -16.39
N ALA A 407 -18.84 -1.90 -17.41
CA ALA A 407 -18.57 -2.51 -18.71
C ALA A 407 -18.99 -1.58 -19.85
N ASP A 408 -18.48 -1.80 -21.06
CA ASP A 408 -18.99 -1.12 -22.26
C ASP A 408 -20.29 -1.78 -22.71
N ASP A 409 -21.37 -1.00 -22.86
CA ASP A 409 -22.71 -1.51 -23.23
C ASP A 409 -22.73 -2.12 -24.65
N GLU A 410 -21.94 -1.58 -25.58
CA GLU A 410 -21.95 -2.05 -26.97
C GLU A 410 -21.25 -3.42 -27.13
N THR A 411 -20.09 -3.57 -26.50
CA THR A 411 -19.24 -4.78 -26.65
C THR A 411 -19.40 -5.77 -25.51
N GLY A 412 -19.86 -5.31 -24.34
CA GLY A 412 -19.94 -6.08 -23.10
C GLY A 412 -18.60 -6.26 -22.40
N PHE A 413 -17.50 -5.67 -22.87
CA PHE A 413 -16.18 -5.80 -22.22
C PHE A 413 -16.19 -5.18 -20.83
N VAL A 414 -15.63 -5.89 -19.85
CA VAL A 414 -15.44 -5.37 -18.50
C VAL A 414 -14.35 -4.30 -18.54
N LEU A 415 -14.67 -3.11 -18.04
CA LEU A 415 -13.78 -1.94 -18.02
C LEU A 415 -13.23 -1.67 -16.62
N GLY A 416 -13.96 -2.05 -15.58
CA GLY A 416 -13.55 -1.83 -14.19
C GLY A 416 -14.51 -2.40 -13.17
N ALA A 417 -14.11 -2.31 -11.91
CA ALA A 417 -14.94 -2.64 -10.77
C ALA A 417 -14.51 -1.90 -9.50
N GLN A 418 -15.48 -1.78 -8.60
CA GLN A 418 -15.30 -1.34 -7.23
C GLN A 418 -16.04 -2.30 -6.32
N ILE A 419 -15.38 -2.77 -5.28
CA ILE A 419 -15.96 -3.64 -4.26
C ILE A 419 -15.67 -2.97 -2.93
N VAL A 420 -16.72 -2.74 -2.15
CA VAL A 420 -16.61 -2.26 -0.77
C VAL A 420 -17.40 -3.21 0.10
N GLY A 421 -16.73 -3.90 1.02
CA GLY A 421 -17.34 -4.98 1.78
C GLY A 421 -16.33 -6.01 2.29
N PRO A 422 -16.80 -7.16 2.79
CA PRO A 422 -15.91 -8.22 3.28
C PRO A 422 -15.08 -8.82 2.14
N GLU A 423 -13.79 -9.04 2.41
CA GLU A 423 -12.84 -9.70 1.48
C GLU A 423 -12.72 -8.98 0.11
N ALA A 424 -13.02 -7.67 0.05
CA ALA A 424 -12.96 -6.91 -1.20
C ALA A 424 -11.56 -6.97 -1.86
N SER A 425 -10.51 -7.02 -1.03
CA SER A 425 -9.12 -7.15 -1.48
C SER A 425 -8.82 -8.47 -2.21
N GLU A 426 -9.54 -9.54 -1.90
CA GLU A 426 -9.42 -10.85 -2.56
C GLU A 426 -10.34 -10.95 -3.78
N LEU A 427 -11.57 -10.45 -3.67
CA LEU A 427 -12.57 -10.51 -4.73
C LEU A 427 -12.16 -9.71 -5.98
N ILE A 428 -11.47 -8.59 -5.80
CA ILE A 428 -11.08 -7.71 -6.92
C ILE A 428 -10.11 -8.37 -7.90
N ALA A 429 -9.36 -9.39 -7.45
CA ALA A 429 -8.42 -10.11 -8.30
C ALA A 429 -9.12 -10.87 -9.44
N GLU A 430 -10.36 -11.33 -9.23
CA GLU A 430 -11.16 -11.96 -10.28
C GLU A 430 -11.47 -10.97 -11.42
N VAL A 431 -11.87 -9.75 -11.06
CA VAL A 431 -12.20 -8.72 -12.06
C VAL A 431 -10.93 -8.19 -12.75
N ALA A 432 -9.82 -8.08 -12.02
CA ALA A 432 -8.52 -7.76 -12.62
C ALA A 432 -8.14 -8.78 -13.71
N LEU A 433 -8.31 -10.07 -13.43
CA LEU A 433 -8.10 -11.13 -14.43
C LEU A 433 -9.08 -11.01 -15.60
N ALA A 434 -10.36 -10.70 -15.33
CA ALA A 434 -11.36 -10.52 -16.37
C ALA A 434 -10.96 -9.40 -17.36
N ILE A 435 -10.50 -8.26 -16.86
CA ILE A 435 -10.03 -7.13 -17.69
C ILE A 435 -8.80 -7.53 -18.52
N GLU A 436 -7.80 -8.16 -17.89
CA GLU A 436 -6.58 -8.61 -18.60
C GLU A 436 -6.88 -9.62 -19.72
N MET A 437 -7.92 -10.44 -19.55
CA MET A 437 -8.35 -11.42 -20.55
C MET A 437 -9.25 -10.82 -21.64
N GLY A 438 -9.66 -9.56 -21.52
CA GLY A 438 -10.69 -8.95 -22.36
C GLY A 438 -12.03 -9.68 -22.22
N ALA A 439 -12.38 -10.11 -21.01
CA ALA A 439 -13.61 -10.82 -20.74
C ALA A 439 -14.82 -9.89 -20.84
N THR A 440 -15.96 -10.48 -21.20
CA THR A 440 -17.24 -9.78 -21.25
C THR A 440 -18.07 -10.03 -19.99
N LEU A 441 -19.12 -9.24 -19.79
CA LEU A 441 -20.16 -9.51 -18.79
C LEU A 441 -20.71 -10.93 -18.90
N GLU A 442 -20.80 -11.50 -20.12
CA GLU A 442 -21.26 -12.88 -20.33
C GLU A 442 -20.27 -13.93 -19.86
N ASP A 443 -18.97 -13.68 -19.98
CA ASP A 443 -17.93 -14.59 -19.49
C ASP A 443 -17.93 -14.63 -17.96
N VAL A 444 -18.03 -13.47 -17.31
CA VAL A 444 -18.09 -13.37 -15.84
C VAL A 444 -19.38 -13.97 -15.31
N SER A 445 -20.53 -13.57 -15.85
CA SER A 445 -21.84 -14.03 -15.36
C SER A 445 -22.10 -15.51 -15.69
N GLY A 446 -21.56 -16.00 -16.81
CA GLY A 446 -21.62 -17.41 -17.22
C GLY A 446 -20.69 -18.34 -16.43
N THR A 447 -19.75 -17.79 -15.65
CA THR A 447 -18.85 -18.57 -14.80
C THR A 447 -19.60 -19.08 -13.57
N VAL A 448 -19.49 -20.39 -13.31
CA VAL A 448 -20.13 -21.01 -12.13
C VAL A 448 -19.34 -20.65 -10.87
N HIS A 449 -19.83 -19.67 -10.13
CA HIS A 449 -19.30 -19.30 -8.82
C HIS A 449 -19.76 -20.30 -7.76
N THR A 450 -18.89 -20.58 -6.78
CA THR A 450 -19.22 -21.49 -5.68
C THR A 450 -20.28 -20.90 -4.76
N HIS A 451 -21.24 -21.71 -4.32
CA HIS A 451 -22.32 -21.27 -3.41
C HIS A 451 -22.29 -22.01 -2.06
N PRO A 452 -22.46 -21.32 -0.91
CA PRO A 452 -22.50 -19.86 -0.76
C PRO A 452 -21.09 -19.26 -0.63
N THR A 453 -20.74 -18.25 -1.43
CA THR A 453 -19.50 -17.47 -1.30
C THR A 453 -19.70 -15.97 -1.57
N LEU A 454 -18.75 -15.13 -1.14
CA LEU A 454 -18.79 -13.70 -1.43
C LEU A 454 -18.53 -13.40 -2.92
N ALA A 455 -17.81 -14.28 -3.63
CA ALA A 455 -17.54 -14.16 -5.06
C ALA A 455 -18.81 -14.17 -5.91
N GLU A 456 -19.93 -14.74 -5.43
CA GLU A 456 -21.23 -14.64 -6.10
C GLU A 456 -21.68 -13.17 -6.29
N ALA A 457 -21.17 -12.23 -5.50
CA ALA A 457 -21.46 -10.81 -5.69
C ALA A 457 -20.87 -10.25 -7.00
N VAL A 458 -19.70 -10.71 -7.43
CA VAL A 458 -19.08 -10.34 -8.71
C VAL A 458 -19.94 -10.86 -9.87
N MET A 459 -20.36 -12.13 -9.80
CA MET A 459 -21.27 -12.75 -10.77
C MET A 459 -22.61 -12.00 -10.88
N GLU A 460 -23.26 -11.71 -9.75
CA GLU A 460 -24.56 -11.02 -9.73
C GLU A 460 -24.43 -9.55 -10.15
N ALA A 461 -23.32 -8.88 -9.86
CA ALA A 461 -23.04 -7.55 -10.40
C ALA A 461 -22.95 -7.58 -11.93
N ALA A 462 -22.29 -8.59 -12.50
CA ALA A 462 -22.25 -8.79 -13.95
C ALA A 462 -23.65 -9.10 -14.53
N GLU A 463 -24.45 -9.95 -13.87
CA GLU A 463 -25.85 -10.19 -14.30
C GLU A 463 -26.73 -8.94 -14.16
N ASN A 464 -26.45 -8.09 -13.17
CA ASN A 464 -27.19 -6.85 -12.94
C ASN A 464 -26.91 -5.83 -14.05
N ALA A 465 -25.67 -5.69 -14.49
CA ALA A 465 -25.30 -4.88 -15.65
C ALA A 465 -26.04 -5.34 -16.92
N ARG A 466 -26.37 -6.64 -17.00
CA ARG A 466 -27.16 -7.24 -18.10
C ARG A 466 -28.68 -7.17 -17.89
N GLY A 467 -29.14 -6.60 -16.79
CA GLY A 467 -30.56 -6.47 -16.45
C GLY A 467 -31.27 -7.78 -16.11
N GLN A 468 -30.53 -8.82 -15.69
CA GLN A 468 -31.09 -10.15 -15.42
C GLN A 468 -30.57 -10.81 -14.13
N ALA A 469 -30.05 -10.03 -13.17
CA ALA A 469 -29.68 -10.51 -11.84
C ALA A 469 -30.86 -11.21 -11.14
N ILE A 470 -30.54 -12.22 -10.34
CA ILE A 470 -31.51 -13.07 -9.66
C ILE A 470 -31.76 -12.60 -8.24
N HIS A 471 -30.70 -12.18 -7.54
CA HIS A 471 -30.75 -11.87 -6.11
C HIS A 471 -30.79 -10.37 -5.80
N THR A 472 -30.81 -9.52 -6.82
CA THR A 472 -31.00 -8.08 -6.70
C THR A 472 -32.00 -7.56 -7.75
N LEU A 473 -32.54 -6.36 -7.52
CA LEU A 473 -33.44 -5.74 -8.49
C LEU A 473 -32.65 -5.26 -9.71
N ASN A 474 -33.15 -5.60 -10.89
CA ASN A 474 -32.66 -5.05 -12.15
C ASN A 474 -33.22 -3.63 -12.32
N ARG A 475 -32.35 -2.69 -12.67
CA ARG A 475 -32.71 -1.27 -12.87
C ARG A 475 -33.25 -1.03 -14.27
#